data_AF-A0A937A1Y2-F1
#
_entry.id   AF-A0A937A1Y2-F1
#
_cell.length_a   1.000
_cell.length_b   1.000
_cell.length_c   1.000
_cell.angle_alpha   90.00
_cell.angle_beta   90.00
_cell.angle_gamma   90.00
#
_symmetry.space_group_name_H-M   'P 1'
#
loop_
_entity.id
_entity.type
_entity.pdbx_description
1 polymer ?
#
loop_
_entity_poly.entity_id
_entity_poly.type
_entity_poly.pdbx_seq_one_letter_code
_entity_poly.pdbx_strand_id
1 'polypeptide(L)'
;MLKSFYGIYNNYGFASKKTFVYNNNGDKTEIVEYNVDDSIKERKDFKYNDNRDRTHTKTFNPDGVLINSNESNYVLDQKSNWIKSTDYRNGNRSRVWTHEIEYFE
;
A
#
# COMPACT_ATOMS: atom_id res chain seq x y z
N MET A 1 -2.41 17.01 7.12
CA MET A 1 -1.79 15.67 6.98
C MET A 1 -1.19 15.28 8.31
N LEU A 2 -1.65 14.16 8.89
CA LEU A 2 -1.09 13.64 10.13
C LEU A 2 0.22 12.92 9.82
N LYS A 3 1.24 13.11 10.66
CA LYS A 3 2.51 12.38 10.58
C LYS A 3 2.77 11.67 11.89
N SER A 4 3.23 10.43 11.82
CA SER A 4 3.67 9.66 12.99
C SER A 4 5.06 9.07 12.78
N PHE A 5 5.70 8.74 13.90
CA PHE A 5 7.08 8.29 13.97
C PHE A 5 7.19 7.07 14.89
N TYR A 6 7.92 6.06 14.47
CA TYR A 6 8.18 4.86 15.26
C TYR A 6 9.65 4.46 15.16
N GLY A 7 10.32 4.36 16.31
CA GLY A 7 11.60 3.66 16.43
C GLY A 7 11.35 2.16 16.62
N ILE A 8 12.12 1.34 15.91
CA ILE A 8 12.10 -0.12 16.01
C ILE A 8 13.38 -0.53 16.72
N TYR A 9 13.24 -1.26 17.83
CA TYR A 9 14.35 -1.75 18.64
C TYR A 9 14.34 -3.28 18.64
N ASN A 10 15.52 -3.90 18.63
CA ASN A 10 15.71 -5.33 18.82
C ASN A 10 16.60 -5.59 20.05
N ASN A 11 16.97 -6.84 20.30
CA ASN A 11 17.79 -7.22 21.46
C ASN A 11 19.21 -6.60 21.48
N TYR A 12 19.63 -5.97 20.38
CA TYR A 12 20.92 -5.29 20.24
C TYR A 12 20.80 -3.76 20.25
N GLY A 13 19.59 -3.21 20.48
CA GLY A 13 19.33 -1.77 20.51
C GLY A 13 18.51 -1.28 19.32
N PHE A 14 18.74 -0.04 18.90
CA PHE A 14 17.99 0.57 17.80
C PHE A 14 18.27 -0.16 16.48
N ALA A 15 17.21 -0.60 15.80
CA ALA A 15 17.29 -1.42 14.60
C ALA A 15 16.91 -0.66 13.33
N SER A 16 15.88 0.19 13.39
CA SER A 16 15.45 1.06 12.27
C SER A 16 14.40 2.05 12.76
N LYS A 17 14.01 3.00 11.92
CA LYS A 17 12.85 3.87 12.17
C LYS A 17 11.94 3.93 10.96
N LYS A 18 10.68 4.27 11.20
CA LYS A 18 9.66 4.51 10.17
C LYS A 18 8.90 5.80 10.43
N THR A 19 8.61 6.53 9.36
CA THR A 19 7.64 7.64 9.37
C THR A 19 6.43 7.27 8.53
N PHE A 20 5.28 7.83 8.89
CA PHE A 20 4.01 7.57 8.24
C PHE A 20 3.31 8.89 7.95
N VAL A 21 2.70 9.00 6.77
CA VAL A 21 1.76 10.08 6.43
C VAL A 21 0.38 9.49 6.26
N TYR A 22 -0.65 10.19 6.74
CA TYR A 22 -2.04 9.77 6.65
C TYR A 22 -2.91 10.80 5.92
N ASN A 23 -3.90 10.29 5.19
CA ASN A 23 -4.99 11.11 4.63
C ASN A 23 -6.00 11.50 5.74
N ASN A 24 -7.03 12.27 5.37
CA ASN A 24 -8.08 12.72 6.31
C ASN A 24 -8.97 11.58 6.83
N ASN A 25 -8.99 10.43 6.16
CA ASN A 25 -9.72 9.24 6.58
C ASN A 25 -8.91 8.39 7.58
N GLY A 26 -7.65 8.77 7.85
CA GLY A 26 -6.73 8.02 8.69
C GLY A 26 -6.04 6.85 7.99
N ASP A 27 -6.12 6.74 6.66
CA ASP A 27 -5.37 5.73 5.90
C ASP A 27 -3.93 6.21 5.67
N LYS A 28 -2.98 5.27 5.76
CA LYS A 28 -1.55 5.54 5.49
C LYS A 28 -1.36 5.79 4.00
N THR A 29 -0.95 7.00 3.61
CA THR A 29 -0.64 7.34 2.22
C THR A 29 0.83 7.21 1.89
N GLU A 30 1.71 7.26 2.88
CA GLU A 30 3.16 7.16 2.71
C GLU A 30 3.81 6.43 3.89
N ILE A 31 4.85 5.65 3.60
CA ILE A 31 5.80 5.13 4.57
C ILE A 31 7.22 5.45 4.09
N VAL A 32 8.05 5.97 4.97
CA VAL A 32 9.52 6.02 4.75
C VAL A 32 10.18 5.13 5.80
N GLU A 33 10.98 4.18 5.35
CA GLU A 33 11.83 3.34 6.20
C GLU A 33 13.25 3.85 6.12
N TYR A 34 13.94 3.88 7.26
CA TYR A 34 15.31 4.37 7.38
C TYR A 34 16.22 3.27 7.94
N ASN A 35 17.47 3.32 7.53
CA ASN A 35 18.54 2.54 8.12
C ASN A 35 18.91 3.08 9.52
N VAL A 36 19.83 2.39 10.21
CA VAL A 36 20.33 2.79 11.53
C VAL A 36 21.05 4.14 11.50
N ASP A 37 21.69 4.48 10.38
CA ASP A 37 22.43 5.74 10.16
C ASP A 37 21.53 6.90 9.69
N ASP A 38 20.21 6.75 9.83
CA ASP A 38 19.19 7.70 9.39
C ASP A 38 19.10 7.93 7.87
N SER A 39 19.84 7.19 7.05
CA SER A 39 19.64 7.19 5.59
C SER A 39 18.31 6.53 5.22
N ILE A 40 17.67 7.02 4.15
CA ILE A 40 16.45 6.40 3.63
C ILE A 40 16.80 5.03 3.07
N LYS A 41 16.05 4.01 3.47
CA LYS A 41 16.13 2.66 2.92
C LYS A 41 15.14 2.47 1.77
N GLU A 42 13.90 2.88 1.97
CA GLU A 42 12.85 2.85 0.94
C GLU A 42 11.71 3.82 1.29
N ARG A 43 10.98 4.26 0.26
CA ARG A 43 9.69 4.94 0.41
C ARG A 43 8.60 4.12 -0.25
N LYS A 44 7.42 4.08 0.36
CA LYS A 44 6.21 3.49 -0.22
C LYS A 44 5.06 4.48 -0.21
N ASP A 45 4.39 4.60 -1.35
CA ASP A 45 3.19 5.42 -1.51
C ASP A 45 1.98 4.52 -1.74
N PHE A 46 0.84 4.91 -1.18
CA PHE A 46 -0.39 4.13 -1.24
C PHE A 46 -1.57 4.98 -1.74
N LYS A 47 -2.46 4.35 -2.51
CA LYS A 47 -3.78 4.89 -2.86
C LYS A 47 -4.87 3.90 -2.52
N TYR A 48 -6.05 4.45 -2.29
CA TYR A 48 -7.23 3.72 -1.84
C TYR A 48 -8.42 4.05 -2.74
N ASN A 49 -9.35 3.10 -2.89
CA ASN A 49 -10.67 3.37 -3.46
C ASN A 49 -11.62 3.97 -2.40
N ASP A 50 -12.86 4.24 -2.78
CA ASP A 50 -13.88 4.81 -1.89
C ASP A 50 -14.28 3.87 -0.74
N ASN A 51 -14.11 2.56 -0.93
CA ASN A 51 -14.30 1.53 0.12
C ASN A 51 -13.11 1.43 1.08
N ARG A 52 -12.08 2.26 0.92
CA ARG A 52 -10.82 2.25 1.68
C ARG A 52 -9.96 1.00 1.47
N ASP A 53 -10.18 0.26 0.38
CA ASP A 53 -9.26 -0.79 -0.06
C ASP A 53 -8.06 -0.17 -0.75
N ARG A 54 -6.86 -0.67 -0.46
CA ARG A 54 -5.64 -0.20 -1.11
C ARG A 54 -5.57 -0.68 -2.55
N THR A 55 -5.75 0.23 -3.50
CA THR A 55 -5.71 -0.04 -4.94
C THR A 55 -4.32 0.11 -5.54
N HIS A 56 -3.43 0.90 -4.94
CA HIS A 56 -2.09 1.11 -5.48
C HIS A 56 -1.03 1.08 -4.40
N THR A 57 0.13 0.54 -4.75
CA THR A 57 1.38 0.67 -4.00
C THR A 57 2.50 1.00 -4.96
N LYS A 58 3.27 2.04 -4.67
CA LYS A 58 4.53 2.34 -5.36
C LYS A 58 5.67 2.25 -4.35
N THR A 59 6.76 1.59 -4.71
CA THR A 59 7.97 1.50 -3.91
C THR A 59 9.11 2.20 -4.62
N PHE A 60 9.78 3.10 -3.92
CA PHE A 60 10.90 3.87 -4.41
C PHE A 60 12.16 3.50 -3.64
N ASN A 61 13.28 3.48 -4.36
CA ASN A 61 14.60 3.38 -3.74
C ASN A 61 14.97 4.71 -3.03
N PRO A 62 16.12 4.78 -2.34
CA PRO A 62 16.56 5.99 -1.65
C PRO A 62 16.73 7.22 -2.56
N ASP A 63 17.08 7.01 -3.83
CA ASP A 63 17.22 8.07 -4.84
C ASP A 63 15.87 8.56 -5.40
N GLY A 64 14.76 8.00 -4.93
CA GLY A 64 13.41 8.34 -5.39
C GLY A 64 13.03 7.70 -6.72
N VAL A 65 13.80 6.74 -7.21
CA VAL A 65 13.50 5.96 -8.43
C VAL A 65 12.46 4.89 -8.08
N LEU A 66 11.40 4.80 -8.90
CA LEU A 66 10.38 3.77 -8.77
C LEU A 66 10.98 2.40 -9.13
N ILE A 67 11.01 1.48 -8.15
CA ILE A 67 11.58 0.13 -8.32
C ILE A 67 10.52 -0.96 -8.36
N ASN A 68 9.33 -0.70 -7.82
CA ASN A 68 8.21 -1.63 -7.90
C ASN A 68 6.87 -0.89 -7.83
N SER A 69 5.88 -1.34 -8.57
CA SER A 69 4.48 -0.92 -8.42
C SER A 69 3.55 -2.11 -8.40
N ASN A 70 2.49 -2.01 -7.60
CA ASN A 70 1.35 -2.91 -7.65
C ASN A 70 0.07 -2.08 -7.77
N GLU A 71 -0.86 -2.55 -8.58
CA GLU A 71 -2.17 -1.94 -8.78
C GLU A 71 -3.23 -3.03 -8.86
N SER A 72 -4.39 -2.80 -8.23
CA SER A 72 -5.54 -3.71 -8.28
C SER A 72 -6.76 -2.94 -8.76
N ASN A 73 -7.39 -3.47 -9.81
CA ASN A 73 -8.60 -2.92 -10.42
C ASN A 73 -9.78 -3.87 -10.19
N TYR A 74 -10.88 -3.32 -9.67
CA TYR A 74 -12.05 -4.10 -9.25
C TYR A 74 -13.25 -3.85 -10.17
N VAL A 75 -13.98 -4.91 -10.47
CA VAL A 75 -15.34 -4.84 -11.04
C VAL A 75 -16.31 -5.22 -9.95
N LEU A 76 -17.32 -4.37 -9.73
CA LEU A 76 -18.32 -4.55 -8.69
C LEU A 76 -19.65 -5.03 -9.29
N ASP A 77 -20.44 -5.73 -8.49
CA ASP A 77 -21.84 -6.00 -8.78
C ASP A 77 -22.77 -4.86 -8.32
N GLN A 78 -24.08 -5.06 -8.47
CA GLN A 78 -25.09 -4.06 -8.12
C GLN A 78 -25.18 -3.76 -6.61
N LYS A 79 -24.63 -4.62 -5.75
CA LYS A 79 -24.56 -4.41 -4.29
C LYS A 79 -23.18 -3.92 -3.84
N SER A 80 -22.34 -3.48 -4.78
CA SER A 80 -20.97 -3.00 -4.53
C SER A 80 -20.01 -4.08 -3.98
N ASN A 81 -20.32 -5.36 -4.17
CA ASN A 81 -19.37 -6.44 -3.91
C ASN A 81 -18.46 -6.62 -5.12
N TRP A 82 -17.16 -6.83 -4.90
CA TRP A 82 -16.26 -7.09 -6.02
C TRP A 82 -16.44 -8.51 -6.54
N ILE A 83 -16.70 -8.63 -7.84
CA ILE A 83 -16.85 -9.91 -8.56
C ILE A 83 -15.62 -10.23 -9.40
N LYS A 84 -14.74 -9.25 -9.61
CA LYS A 84 -13.46 -9.47 -10.28
C LYS A 84 -12.41 -8.50 -9.75
N SER A 85 -11.20 -9.01 -9.51
CA SER A 85 -9.99 -8.20 -9.33
C SER A 85 -9.00 -8.51 -10.44
N THR A 86 -8.36 -7.50 -10.99
CA THR A 86 -7.19 -7.66 -11.85
C THR A 86 -6.01 -6.95 -11.21
N ASP A 87 -5.00 -7.72 -10.84
CA ASP A 87 -3.78 -7.21 -10.24
C ASP A 87 -2.72 -7.00 -11.33
N TYR A 88 -1.96 -5.93 -11.18
CA TYR A 88 -0.85 -5.55 -12.03
C TYR A 88 0.39 -5.40 -11.17
N ARG A 89 1.52 -5.87 -11.67
CA ARG A 89 2.85 -5.67 -11.10
C ARG A 89 3.73 -5.01 -12.14
N ASN A 90 4.27 -3.84 -11.81
CA ASN A 90 5.09 -3.03 -12.72
C ASN A 90 4.39 -2.76 -14.05
N GLY A 91 3.08 -2.46 -14.00
CA GLY A 91 2.23 -2.22 -15.17
C GLY A 91 1.81 -3.49 -15.94
N ASN A 92 2.40 -4.65 -15.63
CA ASN A 92 2.05 -5.91 -16.27
C ASN A 92 0.97 -6.63 -15.47
N ARG A 93 -0.08 -7.09 -16.14
CA ARG A 93 -1.12 -7.91 -15.50
C ARG A 93 -0.48 -9.15 -14.90
N SER A 94 -0.61 -9.30 -13.59
CA SER A 94 0.03 -10.38 -12.83
C SER A 94 -0.97 -11.43 -12.38
N ARG A 95 -2.21 -11.03 -12.06
CA ARG A 95 -3.23 -11.93 -11.54
C ARG A 95 -4.64 -11.49 -11.84
N VAL A 96 -5.56 -12.44 -11.85
CA VAL A 96 -6.98 -12.22 -12.02
C VAL A 96 -7.71 -13.11 -11.03
N TRP A 97 -8.64 -12.52 -10.30
CA TRP A 97 -9.55 -13.21 -9.42
C TRP A 97 -10.97 -12.92 -9.87
N THR A 98 -11.84 -13.92 -9.80
CA THR A 98 -13.27 -13.79 -10.10
C THR A 98 -14.07 -14.52 -9.05
N HIS A 99 -15.17 -13.93 -8.64
CA HIS A 99 -16.16 -14.52 -7.74
C HIS A 99 -17.52 -14.53 -8.42
N GLU A 100 -18.28 -15.57 -8.15
CA GLU A 100 -19.71 -15.63 -8.39
C GLU A 100 -20.42 -15.53 -7.04
N ILE A 101 -21.37 -14.60 -6.92
CA ILE A 101 -22.09 -14.32 -5.67
C ILE A 101 -23.56 -14.59 -5.92
N GLU A 102 -24.11 -15.57 -5.21
CA GLU A 102 -25.53 -15.85 -5.18
C GLU A 102 -26.18 -15.15 -3.99
N TYR A 103 -27.34 -14.54 -4.22
CA TYR A 103 -28.11 -13.86 -3.19
C TYR A 103 -29.35 -14.68 -2.87
N PHE A 104 -29.52 -14.99 -1.58
CA PHE A 104 -30.72 -15.63 -1.05
C PHE A 104 -31.63 -14.58 -0.41
N GLU A 105 -32.94 -14.79 -0.52
CA GLU A 105 -33.99 -13.96 0.10
C GLU A 105 -34.27 -14.38 1.54
#